data_AF-K1KEE2-F1
#
_entry.id   AF-K1KEE2-F1
#
_cell.length_a   1.000
_cell.length_b   1.000
_cell.length_c   1.000
_cell.angle_alpha   90.00
_cell.angle_beta   90.00
_cell.angle_gamma   90.00
#
_symmetry.space_group_name_H-M   'P 1'
#
loop_
_entity.id
_entity.type
_entity.pdbx_description
1 polymer ?
#
loop_
_entity_poly.entity_id
_entity_poly.type
_entity_poly.pdbx_seq_one_letter_code
_entity_poly.pdbx_strand_id
1 'polypeptide(L)'
;MPYMKPDTGYMKEARASDRHVKYCRIVRRTLNGVKRWFVQLVVEGLPPVRKVYASKCEVVGIDPGSSRIAYFHERHAAIVEVAPHVDLKEPKIRLLQRRIDRSRRANNPDNYNPDGTVKKGSSTWNTSNRGRRTAAKLAEHHRCLAATRKRDHGELVNDLLQIGGTIKIEKNNYRSFQRCFGRSTNRRGMGEFVEHLKRKAESAGCEVIELNAYKLKMSQYDPATDAYRKKPLKERWHRWGNTGTLVQRDAMSAFLACHATEKGHDRALLLEKWTTAEALLSGSGLCRHEPCSDPEVSKDASGLTKPNCGSKAEREYMVSSPFASVRGIFWGTTPPGGRAHARPPSNTWRSHTTKFVKSDYGIEKAFI
;
A
#
# COMPACT_ATOMS: atom_id res chain seq x y z
N MET A 1 -4.06 23.55 27.51
CA MET A 1 -2.63 23.18 27.55
C MET A 1 -1.95 23.53 26.24
N PRO A 2 -0.83 24.28 26.27
CA PRO A 2 0.03 24.46 25.10
C PRO A 2 0.56 23.09 24.68
N TYR A 3 0.35 22.72 23.41
CA TYR A 3 1.02 21.56 22.83
C TYR A 3 2.46 21.96 22.53
N MET A 4 3.37 21.79 23.50
CA MET A 4 4.79 21.82 23.23
C MET A 4 5.20 20.46 22.66
N LYS A 5 6.01 20.48 21.59
CA LYS A 5 6.66 19.26 21.14
C LYS A 5 7.57 18.74 22.26
N PRO A 6 7.63 17.42 22.47
CA PRO A 6 8.57 16.84 23.43
C PRO A 6 10.00 17.26 23.09
N ASP A 7 10.80 17.49 24.13
CA ASP A 7 12.21 17.85 24.00
C ASP A 7 13.02 16.61 23.58
N THR A 8 13.20 16.47 22.26
CA THR A 8 13.98 15.37 21.66
C THR A 8 15.42 15.82 21.41
N GLY A 9 16.35 14.88 21.26
CA GLY A 9 17.74 15.21 20.87
C GLY A 9 17.80 16.08 19.61
N TYR A 10 16.91 15.81 18.64
CA TYR A 10 16.72 16.67 17.47
C TYR A 10 16.33 18.11 17.82
N MET A 11 15.42 18.32 18.77
CA MET A 11 15.00 19.67 19.17
C MET A 11 16.11 20.40 19.92
N LYS A 12 16.92 19.69 20.70
CA LYS A 12 18.10 20.25 21.37
C LYS A 12 19.13 20.73 20.35
N GLU A 13 19.46 19.90 19.35
CA GLU A 13 20.40 20.27 18.28
C GLU A 13 19.82 21.39 17.38
N ALA A 14 18.54 21.31 17.02
CA ALA A 14 17.88 22.33 16.21
C ALA A 14 17.78 23.69 16.93
N ARG A 15 17.87 23.72 18.26
CA ARG A 15 17.84 24.94 19.10
C ARG A 15 19.18 25.19 19.78
N ALA A 16 20.25 24.58 19.28
CA ALA A 16 21.59 24.82 19.80
C ALA A 16 21.90 26.33 19.72
N SER A 17 22.68 26.82 20.69
CA SER A 17 22.90 28.26 20.91
C SER A 17 23.59 28.97 19.75
N ASP A 18 24.29 28.21 18.91
CA ASP A 18 24.97 28.63 17.69
C ASP A 18 24.01 28.80 16.50
N ARG A 19 22.73 28.42 16.63
CA ARG A 19 21.73 28.50 15.56
C ARG A 19 20.70 29.60 15.82
N HIS A 20 20.59 30.54 14.88
CA HIS A 20 19.65 31.65 14.97
C HIS A 20 18.30 31.34 14.32
N VAL A 21 17.22 31.90 14.88
CA VAL A 21 15.89 31.84 14.27
C VAL A 21 15.84 32.82 13.11
N LYS A 22 15.69 32.32 11.87
CA LYS A 22 15.58 33.14 10.65
C LYS A 22 14.27 33.93 10.62
N TYR A 23 13.15 33.26 10.86
CA TYR A 23 11.83 33.88 10.96
C TYR A 23 10.82 32.96 11.64
N CYS A 24 9.73 33.57 12.10
CA CYS A 24 8.58 32.88 12.68
C CYS A 24 7.42 32.86 11.68
N ARG A 25 6.74 31.72 11.56
CA ARG A 25 5.51 31.58 10.77
C ARG A 25 4.33 31.28 11.67
N ILE A 26 3.19 31.92 11.41
CA ILE A 26 1.93 31.58 12.06
C ILE A 26 1.19 30.57 11.19
N VAL A 27 1.01 29.35 11.70
CA VAL A 27 0.34 28.26 10.99
C VAL A 27 -1.02 27.98 11.62
N ARG A 28 -2.08 28.13 10.82
CA ARG A 28 -3.44 27.79 11.22
C ARG A 28 -3.75 26.33 10.91
N ARG A 29 -4.27 25.57 11.88
CA ARG A 29 -4.77 24.21 11.68
C ARG A 29 -6.13 24.01 12.34
N THR A 30 -6.98 23.20 11.74
CA THR A 30 -8.24 22.77 12.38
C THR A 30 -8.03 21.39 12.98
N LEU A 31 -8.15 21.28 14.30
CA LEU A 31 -8.01 20.03 15.06
C LEU A 31 -9.27 19.80 15.89
N ASN A 32 -9.90 18.63 15.75
CA ASN A 32 -11.14 18.28 16.45
C ASN A 32 -12.25 19.33 16.27
N GLY A 33 -12.34 19.91 15.08
CA GLY A 33 -13.32 20.96 14.76
C GLY A 33 -12.98 22.35 15.29
N VAL A 34 -11.87 22.53 16.00
CA VAL A 34 -11.42 23.82 16.56
C VAL A 34 -10.27 24.36 15.74
N LYS A 35 -10.34 25.64 15.34
CA LYS A 35 -9.23 26.35 14.72
C LYS A 35 -8.18 26.65 15.79
N ARG A 36 -6.94 26.24 15.53
CA ARG A 36 -5.79 26.46 16.40
C ARG A 36 -4.68 27.13 15.61
N TRP A 37 -3.95 28.01 16.28
CA TRP A 37 -2.83 28.75 15.73
C TRP A 37 -1.55 28.24 16.38
N PHE A 38 -0.53 27.99 15.55
CA PHE A 38 0.77 27.50 15.98
C PHE A 38 1.83 28.48 15.50
N VAL A 39 2.80 28.78 16.36
CA VAL A 39 4.03 29.45 15.93
C VAL A 39 5.01 28.37 15.48
N GLN A 40 5.47 28.47 14.23
CA GLN A 40 6.51 27.64 13.66
C GLN A 40 7.79 28.46 13.57
N LEU A 41 8.81 28.07 14.32
CA LEU A 41 10.14 28.65 14.23
C LEU A 41 10.87 28.03 13.04
N VAL A 42 11.48 28.87 12.20
CA VAL A 42 12.41 28.44 11.15
C VAL A 42 13.80 28.91 11.55
N VAL A 43 14.71 27.95 11.67
CA VAL A 43 16.08 28.14 12.14
C VAL A 43 17.02 28.10 10.95
N GLU A 44 18.09 28.87 11.00
CA GLU A 44 19.14 28.89 9.98
C GLU A 44 20.00 27.62 9.99
N GLY A 45 20.69 27.38 8.86
CA GLY A 45 21.57 26.24 8.68
C GLY A 45 20.90 24.97 8.14
N LEU A 46 21.67 23.88 8.13
CA LEU A 46 21.19 22.55 7.70
C LEU A 46 20.39 21.90 8.83
N PRO A 47 19.31 21.15 8.53
CA PRO A 47 18.59 20.42 9.56
C PRO A 47 19.52 19.44 10.30
N PRO A 48 19.30 19.20 11.61
CA PRO A 48 19.95 18.11 12.30
C PRO A 48 19.78 16.77 11.58
N VAL A 49 20.85 15.98 11.50
CA VAL A 49 20.85 14.69 10.83
C VAL A 49 20.02 13.70 11.66
N ARG A 50 18.87 13.28 11.12
CA ARG A 50 18.00 12.29 11.79
C ARG A 50 18.30 10.85 11.40
N LYS A 51 18.79 10.67 10.17
CA LYS A 51 19.03 9.38 9.52
C LYS A 51 20.24 9.54 8.62
N VAL A 52 21.11 8.53 8.65
CA VAL A 52 22.20 8.39 7.68
C VAL A 52 21.68 7.50 6.56
N TYR A 53 21.75 8.01 5.34
CA TYR A 53 21.30 7.32 4.14
C TYR A 53 22.46 6.63 3.44
N ALA A 54 22.16 5.58 2.69
CA ALA A 54 23.15 4.80 1.98
C ALA A 54 23.76 5.59 0.80
N SER A 55 24.96 5.16 0.39
CA SER A 55 25.60 5.68 -0.82
C SER A 55 24.76 5.36 -2.07
N LYS A 56 24.90 6.18 -3.12
CA LYS A 56 24.29 5.94 -4.43
C LYS A 56 24.76 4.64 -5.10
N CYS A 57 25.90 4.09 -4.67
CA CYS A 57 26.37 2.78 -5.14
C CYS A 57 25.47 1.63 -4.68
N GLU A 58 24.76 1.80 -3.57
CA GLU A 58 23.80 0.83 -3.05
C GLU A 58 22.45 1.00 -3.76
N VAL A 59 22.03 -0.03 -4.50
CA VAL A 59 20.85 0.02 -5.35
C VAL A 59 19.72 -0.83 -4.76
N VAL A 60 18.52 -0.26 -4.68
CA VAL A 60 17.30 -0.97 -4.30
C VAL A 60 16.34 -0.97 -5.49
N GLY A 61 15.90 -2.16 -5.90
CA GLY A 61 14.80 -2.33 -6.84
C GLY A 61 13.46 -2.38 -6.13
N ILE A 62 12.43 -1.72 -6.65
CA ILE A 62 11.07 -1.69 -6.10
C ILE A 62 10.05 -2.08 -7.17
N ASP A 63 9.19 -3.05 -6.85
CA ASP A 63 7.94 -3.32 -7.57
C ASP A 63 6.73 -2.78 -6.79
N PRO A 64 6.09 -1.69 -7.26
CA PRO A 64 4.96 -1.08 -6.57
C PRO A 64 3.62 -1.73 -6.95
N GLY A 65 2.98 -2.38 -5.98
CA GLY A 65 1.59 -2.82 -6.05
C GLY A 65 0.57 -1.73 -5.69
N SER A 66 -0.71 -2.07 -5.52
CA SER A 66 -1.75 -1.07 -5.18
C SER A 66 -1.76 -0.66 -3.70
N SER A 67 -1.20 -1.49 -2.82
CA SER A 67 -1.19 -1.30 -1.36
C SER A 67 0.12 -1.68 -0.67
N ARG A 68 0.97 -2.44 -1.37
CA ARG A 68 2.23 -3.00 -0.89
C ARG A 68 3.30 -2.69 -1.92
N ILE A 69 4.54 -2.66 -1.48
CA ILE A 69 5.71 -2.71 -2.36
C ILE A 69 6.46 -4.00 -2.08
N ALA A 70 7.02 -4.60 -3.12
CA ALA A 70 8.14 -5.51 -2.97
C ALA A 70 9.42 -4.72 -3.21
N TYR A 71 10.45 -4.95 -2.42
CA TYR A 71 11.78 -4.39 -2.67
C TYR A 71 12.84 -5.48 -2.59
N PHE A 72 13.92 -5.26 -3.33
CA PHE A 72 15.10 -6.12 -3.35
C PHE A 72 16.37 -5.27 -3.33
N HIS A 73 17.31 -5.72 -2.52
CA HIS A 73 18.71 -5.31 -2.39
C HIS A 73 19.51 -6.59 -2.13
N GLU A 74 20.81 -6.61 -2.46
CA GLU A 74 21.66 -7.80 -2.32
C GLU A 74 21.66 -8.42 -0.91
N ARG A 75 21.33 -7.64 0.14
CA ARG A 75 21.26 -8.10 1.54
C ARG A 75 19.86 -8.03 2.14
N HIS A 76 18.89 -7.41 1.47
CA HIS A 76 17.56 -7.18 2.03
C HIS A 76 16.48 -7.36 0.98
N ALA A 77 15.47 -8.19 1.27
CA ALA A 77 14.30 -8.33 0.41
C ALA A 77 13.04 -8.50 1.26
N ALA A 78 11.97 -7.79 0.94
CA ALA A 78 10.69 -7.95 1.62
C ALA A 78 9.50 -7.43 0.80
N ILE A 79 8.30 -7.83 1.22
CA ILE A 79 7.03 -7.26 0.72
C ILE A 79 6.30 -6.57 1.87
N VAL A 80 6.31 -5.25 1.86
CA VAL A 80 5.81 -4.41 2.96
C VAL A 80 4.56 -3.64 2.56
N GLU A 81 3.68 -3.38 3.53
CA GLU A 81 2.56 -2.47 3.31
C GLU A 81 3.03 -1.03 3.35
N VAL A 82 2.53 -0.19 2.45
CA VAL A 82 2.99 1.21 2.35
C VAL A 82 2.50 2.08 3.51
N ALA A 83 1.34 1.76 4.07
CA ALA A 83 0.74 2.56 5.15
C ALA A 83 0.03 1.66 6.17
N PRO A 84 0.74 0.77 6.88
CA PRO A 84 0.17 -0.32 7.67
C PRO A 84 -0.78 0.16 8.76
N HIS A 85 -0.51 1.32 9.38
CA HIS A 85 -1.28 1.83 10.52
C HIS A 85 -2.55 2.59 10.11
N VAL A 86 -2.86 2.65 8.81
CA VAL A 86 -4.08 3.29 8.33
C VAL A 86 -5.30 2.40 8.58
N ASP A 87 -6.05 2.76 9.62
CA ASP A 87 -7.40 2.27 9.89
C ASP A 87 -8.46 3.25 9.35
N LEU A 88 -9.05 2.90 8.20
CA LEU A 88 -10.08 3.70 7.54
C LEU A 88 -11.35 3.90 8.38
N LYS A 89 -11.64 3.03 9.36
CA LYS A 89 -12.92 3.02 10.09
C LYS A 89 -14.12 3.20 9.15
N GLU A 90 -14.15 2.46 8.03
CA GLU A 90 -15.11 2.66 6.93
C GLU A 90 -16.58 2.72 7.38
N PRO A 91 -17.06 1.84 8.30
CA PRO A 91 -18.44 1.92 8.78
C PRO A 91 -18.75 3.27 9.43
N LYS A 92 -17.81 3.81 10.22
CA LYS A 92 -17.97 5.10 10.91
C LYS A 92 -17.99 6.27 9.92
N ILE A 93 -17.09 6.27 8.94
CA ILE A 93 -17.08 7.28 7.87
C ILE A 93 -18.40 7.26 7.10
N ARG A 94 -18.87 6.07 6.72
CA ARG A 94 -20.13 5.89 5.99
C ARG A 94 -21.34 6.39 6.78
N LEU A 95 -21.40 6.12 8.09
CA LEU A 95 -22.46 6.61 8.97
C LEU A 95 -22.46 8.14 9.07
N LEU A 96 -21.29 8.76 9.21
CA LEU A 96 -21.15 10.22 9.24
C LEU A 96 -21.59 10.84 7.91
N GLN A 97 -21.16 10.29 6.77
CA GLN A 97 -21.55 10.75 5.44
C GLN A 97 -23.06 10.65 5.22
N ARG A 98 -23.68 9.53 5.57
CA ARG A 98 -25.14 9.35 5.49
C ARG A 98 -25.91 10.31 6.41
N ARG A 99 -25.38 10.59 7.61
CA ARG A 99 -25.98 11.57 8.53
C ARG A 99 -25.90 12.99 7.96
N ILE A 100 -24.77 13.36 7.36
CA ILE A 100 -24.59 14.65 6.67
C ILE A 100 -25.56 14.76 5.50
N ASP A 101 -25.68 13.72 4.68
CA ASP A 101 -26.58 13.71 3.52
C ASP A 101 -28.06 13.86 3.93
N ARG A 102 -28.52 13.08 4.92
CA ARG A 102 -29.89 13.21 5.47
C ARG A 102 -30.16 14.60 6.03
N SER A 103 -29.22 15.15 6.80
CA SER A 103 -29.37 16.51 7.33
C SER A 103 -29.39 17.56 6.22
N ARG A 104 -28.58 17.37 5.16
CA ARG A 104 -28.56 18.29 4.01
C ARG A 104 -29.89 18.27 3.27
N ARG A 105 -30.46 17.10 3.01
CA ARG A 105 -31.79 16.95 2.37
C ARG A 105 -32.89 17.59 3.21
N ALA A 106 -32.95 17.29 4.51
CA ALA A 106 -33.97 17.83 5.39
C ALA A 106 -33.93 19.36 5.53
N ASN A 107 -32.73 19.96 5.54
CA ASN A 107 -32.58 21.41 5.64
C ASN A 107 -32.77 22.14 4.29
N ASN A 108 -32.82 21.41 3.17
CA ASN A 108 -32.85 21.98 1.82
C ASN A 108 -33.78 21.18 0.90
N PRO A 109 -35.06 20.95 1.26
CA PRO A 109 -35.95 20.12 0.47
C PRO A 109 -36.13 20.65 -0.96
N ASP A 110 -36.20 21.98 -1.10
CA ASP A 110 -36.43 22.65 -2.38
C ASP A 110 -35.28 22.50 -3.38
N ASN A 111 -34.10 22.07 -2.93
CA ASN A 111 -32.93 21.87 -3.79
C ASN A 111 -32.90 20.49 -4.47
N TYR A 112 -33.90 19.64 -4.22
CA TYR A 112 -33.98 18.28 -4.76
C TYR A 112 -35.18 18.10 -5.68
N ASN A 113 -34.98 17.30 -6.72
CA ASN A 113 -36.05 16.82 -7.60
C ASN A 113 -36.86 15.70 -6.91
N PRO A 114 -38.07 15.38 -7.40
CA PRO A 114 -38.86 14.25 -6.89
C PRO A 114 -38.12 12.91 -6.92
N ASP A 115 -37.19 12.71 -7.86
CA ASP A 115 -36.33 11.52 -7.98
C ASP A 115 -35.16 11.49 -6.97
N GLY A 116 -35.04 12.53 -6.12
CA GLY A 116 -33.98 12.67 -5.12
C GLY A 116 -32.63 13.17 -5.65
N THR A 117 -32.55 13.55 -6.93
CA THR A 117 -31.36 14.20 -7.51
C THR A 117 -31.32 15.70 -7.15
N VAL A 118 -30.13 16.29 -7.16
CA VAL A 118 -29.95 17.72 -6.89
C VAL A 118 -30.36 18.52 -8.12
N LYS A 119 -31.19 19.56 -7.94
CA LYS A 119 -31.57 20.50 -9.00
C LYS A 119 -30.32 21.17 -9.60
N LYS A 120 -30.31 21.35 -10.92
CA LYS A 120 -29.20 22.04 -11.62
C LYS A 120 -29.29 23.55 -11.37
N GLY A 121 -28.14 24.21 -11.23
CA GLY A 121 -28.04 25.65 -11.04
C GLY A 121 -27.36 26.02 -9.71
N SER A 122 -27.33 27.32 -9.40
CA SER A 122 -26.94 27.81 -8.08
C SER A 122 -28.07 27.55 -7.09
N SER A 123 -27.73 27.00 -5.92
CA SER A 123 -28.68 26.82 -4.83
C SER A 123 -28.04 27.23 -3.52
N THR A 124 -28.85 27.81 -2.64
CA THR A 124 -28.43 28.12 -1.27
C THR A 124 -28.47 26.84 -0.44
N TRP A 125 -27.37 26.52 0.26
CA TRP A 125 -27.25 25.30 1.06
C TRP A 125 -27.22 25.63 2.56
N ASN A 126 -28.37 25.48 3.20
CA ASN A 126 -28.54 25.64 4.64
C ASN A 126 -27.97 24.42 5.38
N THR A 127 -27.06 24.69 6.32
CA THR A 127 -26.45 23.66 7.17
C THR A 127 -26.66 24.00 8.63
N SER A 128 -27.41 23.16 9.33
CA SER A 128 -27.65 23.27 10.78
C SER A 128 -26.35 23.14 11.59
N ASN A 129 -26.34 23.68 12.81
CA ASN A 129 -25.20 23.56 13.74
C ASN A 129 -24.82 22.09 13.99
N ARG A 130 -25.82 21.20 14.10
CA ARG A 130 -25.61 19.74 14.22
C ARG A 130 -24.95 19.15 12.97
N GLY A 131 -25.38 19.59 11.78
CA GLY A 131 -24.76 19.23 10.50
C GLY A 131 -23.29 19.64 10.44
N ARG A 132 -22.97 20.89 10.80
CA ARG A 132 -21.59 21.40 10.86
C ARG A 132 -20.70 20.59 11.81
N ARG A 133 -21.20 20.26 13.02
CA ARG A 133 -20.48 19.40 13.98
C ARG A 133 -20.22 18.00 13.41
N THR A 134 -21.15 17.43 12.66
CA THR A 134 -20.99 16.12 12.03
C THR A 134 -19.96 16.16 10.90
N ALA A 135 -20.00 17.21 10.06
CA ALA A 135 -19.00 17.45 9.02
C ALA A 135 -17.59 17.66 9.61
N ALA A 136 -17.47 18.39 10.72
CA ALA A 136 -16.19 18.56 11.42
C ALA A 136 -15.62 17.22 11.94
N LYS A 137 -16.48 16.32 12.45
CA LYS A 137 -16.07 14.96 12.84
C LYS A 137 -15.56 14.15 11.64
N LEU A 138 -16.24 14.23 10.50
CA LEU A 138 -15.80 13.56 9.27
C LEU A 138 -14.45 14.11 8.77
N ALA A 139 -14.29 15.44 8.79
CA ALA A 139 -13.03 16.10 8.42
C ALA A 139 -11.87 15.69 9.35
N GLU A 140 -12.10 15.59 10.65
CA GLU A 140 -11.10 15.11 11.62
C GLU A 140 -10.68 13.67 11.34
N HIS A 141 -11.62 12.79 11.00
CA HIS A 141 -11.31 11.42 10.57
C HIS A 141 -10.37 11.41 9.35
N HIS A 142 -10.68 12.17 8.30
CA HIS A 142 -9.83 12.26 7.12
C HIS A 142 -8.45 12.89 7.42
N ARG A 143 -8.39 13.89 8.31
CA ARG A 143 -7.14 14.49 8.77
C ARG A 143 -6.23 13.47 9.46
N CYS A 144 -6.78 12.67 10.37
CA CYS A 144 -6.03 11.60 11.04
C CYS A 144 -5.51 10.56 10.05
N LEU A 145 -6.32 10.14 9.07
CA LEU A 145 -5.90 9.20 8.02
C LEU A 145 -4.74 9.75 7.19
N ALA A 146 -4.83 11.00 6.73
CA ALA A 146 -3.78 11.64 5.96
C ALA A 146 -2.48 11.82 6.77
N ALA A 147 -2.60 12.20 8.05
CA ALA A 147 -1.45 12.31 8.94
C ALA A 147 -0.77 10.96 9.19
N THR A 148 -1.55 9.89 9.34
CA THR A 148 -1.03 8.53 9.48
C THR A 148 -0.34 8.05 8.21
N ARG A 149 -0.94 8.24 7.03
CA ARG A 149 -0.27 7.94 5.75
C ARG A 149 1.05 8.65 5.64
N LYS A 150 1.08 9.97 5.88
CA LYS A 150 2.30 10.77 5.77
C LYS A 150 3.42 10.25 6.69
N ARG A 151 3.08 9.80 7.89
CA ARG A 151 4.04 9.24 8.84
C ARG A 151 4.56 7.89 8.34
N ASP A 152 3.66 6.95 8.05
CA ASP A 152 4.01 5.60 7.62
C ASP A 152 4.82 5.62 6.31
N HIS A 153 4.42 6.47 5.35
CA HIS A 153 5.17 6.70 4.12
C HIS A 153 6.58 7.22 4.44
N GLY A 154 6.69 8.20 5.34
CA GLY A 154 7.97 8.77 5.71
C GLY A 154 8.90 7.78 6.42
N GLU A 155 8.36 6.91 7.28
CA GLU A 155 9.10 5.83 7.94
C GLU A 155 9.66 4.87 6.88
N LEU A 156 8.79 4.32 6.03
CA LEU A 156 9.20 3.40 4.97
C LEU A 156 10.20 4.01 3.98
N VAL A 157 9.99 5.27 3.56
CA VAL A 157 10.93 5.98 2.68
C VAL A 157 12.29 6.12 3.34
N ASN A 158 12.34 6.46 4.64
CA ASN A 158 13.62 6.55 5.33
C ASN A 158 14.31 5.19 5.33
N ASP A 159 13.60 4.12 5.71
CA ASP A 159 14.18 2.78 5.79
C ASP A 159 14.74 2.32 4.42
N LEU A 160 14.01 2.56 3.33
CA LEU A 160 14.48 2.25 1.97
C LEU A 160 15.76 3.04 1.61
N LEU A 161 15.82 4.34 1.94
CA LEU A 161 16.99 5.16 1.66
C LEU A 161 18.19 4.84 2.59
N GLN A 162 17.95 4.20 3.73
CA GLN A 162 19.04 3.64 4.55
C GLN A 162 19.62 2.36 3.94
N ILE A 163 18.83 1.63 3.14
CA ILE A 163 19.27 0.44 2.43
C ILE A 163 20.02 0.82 1.14
N GLY A 164 19.46 1.72 0.33
CA GLY A 164 20.06 2.13 -0.94
C GLY A 164 19.92 3.61 -1.25
N GLY A 165 21.02 4.25 -1.62
CA GLY A 165 21.01 5.65 -2.07
C GLY A 165 20.47 5.82 -3.49
N THR A 166 20.36 4.73 -4.25
CA THR A 166 19.74 4.69 -5.57
C THR A 166 18.55 3.75 -5.56
N ILE A 167 17.36 4.27 -5.86
CA ILE A 167 16.13 3.47 -5.89
C ILE A 167 15.64 3.37 -7.33
N LYS A 168 15.54 2.15 -7.85
CA LYS A 168 14.97 1.87 -9.17
C LYS A 168 13.54 1.39 -9.02
N ILE A 169 12.60 2.09 -9.66
CA ILE A 169 11.16 1.80 -9.54
C ILE A 169 10.49 1.80 -10.92
N GLU A 170 9.59 0.86 -11.16
CA GLU A 170 8.77 0.88 -12.38
C GLU A 170 7.90 2.14 -12.47
N LYS A 171 7.93 2.78 -13.65
CA LYS A 171 7.04 3.89 -13.97
C LYS A 171 5.62 3.39 -14.19
N ASN A 172 4.85 3.37 -13.11
CA ASN A 172 3.44 3.02 -13.14
C ASN A 172 2.53 4.24 -13.31
N ASN A 173 1.42 4.05 -14.03
CA ASN A 173 0.39 5.07 -14.13
C ASN A 173 -0.48 5.04 -12.86
N TYR A 174 -0.13 5.82 -11.84
CA TYR A 174 -0.89 5.81 -10.59
C TYR A 174 -2.34 6.31 -10.73
N ARG A 175 -2.68 7.03 -11.82
CA ARG A 175 -4.08 7.36 -12.14
C ARG A 175 -4.87 6.13 -12.60
N SER A 176 -4.25 5.22 -13.35
CA SER A 176 -4.90 3.95 -13.70
C SER A 176 -5.04 3.06 -12.46
N PHE A 177 -4.05 3.03 -11.57
CA PHE A 177 -4.15 2.34 -10.27
C PHE A 177 -5.33 2.88 -9.45
N GLN A 178 -5.53 4.19 -9.41
CA GLN A 178 -6.68 4.77 -8.71
C GLN A 178 -8.03 4.36 -9.31
N ARG A 179 -8.12 4.18 -10.64
CA ARG A 179 -9.35 3.73 -11.31
C ARG A 179 -9.63 2.26 -11.05
N CYS A 180 -8.62 1.40 -11.18
CA CYS A 180 -8.77 -0.05 -11.03
C CYS A 180 -8.84 -0.49 -9.56
N PHE A 181 -8.16 0.23 -8.67
CA PHE A 181 -7.99 -0.11 -7.26
C PHE A 181 -8.37 1.05 -6.34
N GLY A 182 -9.45 1.78 -6.67
CA GLY A 182 -9.83 3.01 -5.96
C GLY A 182 -10.01 2.85 -4.45
N ARG A 183 -10.43 1.68 -3.97
CA ARG A 183 -10.54 1.39 -2.52
C ARG A 183 -9.15 1.29 -1.86
N SER A 184 -8.22 0.50 -2.40
CA SER A 184 -6.89 0.34 -1.80
C SER A 184 -6.01 1.57 -2.01
N THR A 185 -6.14 2.25 -3.15
CA THR A 185 -5.41 3.49 -3.45
C THR A 185 -5.84 4.62 -2.51
N ASN A 186 -7.15 4.79 -2.25
CA ASN A 186 -7.64 5.77 -1.27
C ASN A 186 -7.20 5.40 0.17
N ARG A 187 -7.05 4.10 0.45
CA ARG A 187 -6.56 3.61 1.75
C ARG A 187 -5.08 3.95 1.95
N ARG A 188 -4.22 3.48 1.05
CA ARG A 188 -2.76 3.42 1.26
C ARG A 188 -1.98 4.52 0.55
N GLY A 189 -2.53 5.11 -0.51
CA GLY A 189 -1.96 6.29 -1.18
C GLY A 189 -0.63 6.03 -1.88
N MET A 190 -0.55 5.02 -2.76
CA MET A 190 0.70 4.67 -3.46
C MET A 190 1.30 5.83 -4.27
N GLY A 191 0.46 6.62 -4.95
CA GLY A 191 0.95 7.80 -5.69
C GLY A 191 1.58 8.85 -4.76
N GLU A 192 0.96 9.12 -3.61
CA GLU A 192 1.52 10.03 -2.58
C GLU A 192 2.83 9.48 -2.00
N PHE A 193 2.92 8.16 -1.81
CA PHE A 193 4.15 7.50 -1.34
C PHE A 193 5.31 7.69 -2.33
N VAL A 194 5.08 7.44 -3.62
CA VAL A 194 6.14 7.56 -4.65
C VAL A 194 6.57 9.01 -4.84
N GLU A 195 5.64 9.97 -4.76
CA GLU A 195 5.97 11.39 -4.74
C GLU A 195 6.81 11.77 -3.51
N HIS A 196 6.45 11.25 -2.33
CA HIS A 196 7.22 11.45 -1.10
C HIS A 196 8.63 10.85 -1.20
N LEU A 197 8.74 9.64 -1.75
CA LEU A 197 10.01 8.95 -1.97
C LEU A 197 10.95 9.78 -2.83
N LYS A 198 10.48 10.26 -4.00
CA LYS A 198 11.28 11.10 -4.91
C LYS A 198 11.76 12.38 -4.24
N ARG A 199 10.84 13.13 -3.63
CA ARG A 199 11.15 14.39 -2.95
C ARG A 199 12.17 14.19 -1.83
N LYS A 200 12.04 13.09 -1.08
CA LYS A 200 12.93 12.80 0.06
C LYS A 200 14.30 12.30 -0.40
N ALA A 201 14.36 11.52 -1.46
CA ALA A 201 15.62 11.10 -2.06
C ALA A 201 16.42 12.32 -2.55
N GLU A 202 15.77 13.23 -3.29
CA GLU A 202 16.39 14.47 -3.76
C GLU A 202 16.92 15.32 -2.60
N SER A 203 16.13 15.52 -1.54
CA SER A 203 16.55 16.28 -0.35
C SER A 203 17.68 15.60 0.42
N ALA A 204 17.82 14.28 0.32
CA ALA A 204 18.86 13.48 0.95
C ALA A 204 20.15 13.34 0.11
N GLY A 205 20.17 13.87 -1.12
CA GLY A 205 21.27 13.61 -2.07
C GLY A 205 21.26 12.19 -2.66
N CYS A 206 20.19 11.43 -2.44
CA CYS A 206 19.91 10.14 -3.06
C CYS A 206 19.16 10.34 -4.38
N GLU A 207 18.90 9.25 -5.11
CA GLU A 207 18.20 9.32 -6.39
C GLU A 207 17.15 8.22 -6.58
N VAL A 208 16.13 8.56 -7.37
CA VAL A 208 15.08 7.62 -7.79
C VAL A 208 15.04 7.57 -9.31
N ILE A 209 15.32 6.39 -9.86
CA ILE A 209 15.33 6.13 -11.29
C ILE A 209 14.01 5.46 -11.68
N GLU A 210 13.25 6.12 -12.56
CA GLU A 210 12.04 5.54 -13.15
C GLU A 210 12.38 4.60 -14.30
N LEU A 211 12.03 3.33 -14.16
CA LEU A 211 12.23 2.32 -15.17
C LEU A 211 11.02 2.23 -16.12
N ASN A 212 11.29 1.99 -17.40
CA ASN A 212 10.22 1.82 -18.39
C ASN A 212 9.60 0.41 -18.31
N ALA A 213 8.42 0.32 -17.69
CA ALA A 213 7.69 -0.93 -17.51
C ALA A 213 7.31 -1.62 -18.84
N TYR A 214 7.06 -0.86 -19.92
CA TYR A 214 6.71 -1.43 -21.22
C TYR A 214 7.90 -2.08 -21.93
N LYS A 215 9.10 -1.51 -21.75
CA LYS A 215 10.34 -2.05 -22.32
C LYS A 215 10.81 -3.28 -21.52
N LEU A 216 10.82 -3.18 -20.20
CA LEU A 216 11.40 -4.21 -19.33
C LEU A 216 10.43 -5.36 -19.02
N LYS A 217 9.12 -5.11 -18.99
CA LYS A 217 8.07 -6.13 -18.73
C LYS A 217 8.44 -7.09 -17.58
N MET A 218 8.92 -6.56 -16.44
CA MET A 218 9.59 -7.36 -15.41
C MET A 218 8.70 -8.46 -14.81
N SER A 219 7.40 -8.17 -14.65
CA SER A 219 6.43 -9.19 -14.21
C SER A 219 6.28 -10.38 -15.17
N GLN A 220 6.72 -10.25 -16.42
CA GLN A 220 6.59 -11.25 -17.48
C GLN A 220 7.89 -11.98 -17.80
N TYR A 221 9.02 -11.30 -17.69
CA TYR A 221 10.35 -11.82 -18.05
C TYR A 221 10.82 -12.93 -17.09
N ASP A 222 11.47 -13.95 -17.65
CA ASP A 222 12.17 -15.01 -16.93
C ASP A 222 13.64 -15.05 -17.41
N PRO A 223 14.62 -14.69 -16.56
CA PRO A 223 16.03 -14.71 -16.94
C PRO A 223 16.56 -16.11 -17.28
N ALA A 224 16.01 -17.17 -16.68
CA ALA A 224 16.49 -18.53 -16.89
C ALA A 224 16.27 -18.98 -18.35
N THR A 225 15.05 -18.81 -18.85
CA THR A 225 14.64 -19.19 -20.21
C THR A 225 14.81 -18.07 -21.24
N ASP A 226 15.14 -16.85 -20.79
CA ASP A 226 15.16 -15.62 -21.59
C ASP A 226 13.82 -15.32 -22.29
N ALA A 227 12.72 -15.81 -21.72
CA ALA A 227 11.40 -15.71 -22.32
C ALA A 227 10.50 -14.71 -21.58
N TYR A 228 9.51 -14.17 -22.31
CA TYR A 228 8.47 -13.33 -21.73
C TYR A 228 7.14 -14.08 -21.73
N ARG A 229 6.57 -14.29 -20.54
CA ARG A 229 5.24 -14.90 -20.40
C ARG A 229 4.30 -13.97 -19.64
N LYS A 230 3.19 -13.62 -20.28
CA LYS A 230 2.08 -12.93 -19.59
C LYS A 230 1.48 -13.87 -18.55
N LYS A 231 1.44 -13.41 -17.30
CA LYS A 231 0.89 -14.15 -16.16
C LYS A 231 -0.45 -13.55 -15.74
N PRO A 232 -1.50 -14.36 -15.48
CA PRO A 232 -2.75 -13.85 -14.93
C PRO A 232 -2.51 -13.26 -13.52
N LEU A 233 -3.34 -12.30 -13.10
CA LEU A 233 -3.15 -11.61 -11.82
C LEU A 233 -3.11 -12.56 -10.61
N LYS A 234 -3.87 -13.66 -10.66
CA LYS A 234 -3.92 -14.72 -9.64
C LYS A 234 -2.62 -15.53 -9.50
N GLU A 235 -1.79 -15.57 -10.55
CA GLU A 235 -0.50 -16.27 -10.52
C GLU A 235 0.53 -15.36 -9.84
N ARG A 236 0.70 -15.56 -8.53
CA ARG A 236 1.55 -14.73 -7.65
C ARG A 236 2.95 -15.30 -7.42
N TRP A 237 3.20 -16.50 -7.94
CA TRP A 237 4.47 -17.19 -7.90
C TRP A 237 4.98 -17.37 -9.33
N HIS A 238 6.18 -16.89 -9.60
CA HIS A 238 6.93 -17.03 -10.83
C HIS A 238 7.78 -18.30 -10.74
N ARG A 239 7.72 -19.17 -11.73
CA ARG A 239 8.62 -20.33 -11.83
C ARG A 239 9.89 -19.93 -12.56
N TRP A 240 11.05 -20.19 -11.96
CA TRP A 240 12.36 -19.92 -12.54
C TRP A 240 12.69 -20.99 -13.57
N GLY A 241 12.63 -20.63 -14.86
CA GLY A 241 12.78 -21.57 -15.96
C GLY A 241 11.91 -22.82 -15.84
N ASN A 242 12.51 -23.97 -16.18
CA ASN A 242 11.86 -25.28 -16.05
C ASN A 242 12.23 -25.98 -14.73
N THR A 243 12.57 -25.21 -13.69
CA THR A 243 12.99 -25.75 -12.39
C THR A 243 11.83 -25.85 -11.40
N GLY A 244 12.07 -26.52 -10.28
CA GLY A 244 11.17 -26.52 -9.12
C GLY A 244 11.13 -25.20 -8.34
N THR A 245 11.99 -24.23 -8.66
CA THR A 245 12.10 -22.97 -7.92
C THR A 245 10.95 -22.02 -8.24
N LEU A 246 10.20 -21.63 -7.22
CA LEU A 246 9.10 -20.69 -7.28
C LEU A 246 9.41 -19.44 -6.46
N VAL A 247 9.36 -18.29 -7.11
CA VAL A 247 9.71 -16.98 -6.55
C VAL A 247 8.46 -16.12 -6.49
N GLN A 248 8.25 -15.35 -5.44
CA GLN A 248 7.14 -14.42 -5.39
C GLN A 248 7.28 -13.41 -6.54
N ARG A 249 6.22 -13.26 -7.35
CA ARG A 249 6.23 -12.51 -8.60
C ARG A 249 6.70 -11.06 -8.47
N ASP A 250 6.26 -10.37 -7.43
CA ASP A 250 6.61 -8.96 -7.22
C ASP A 250 8.04 -8.83 -6.68
N ALA A 251 8.51 -9.80 -5.88
CA ALA A 251 9.92 -9.90 -5.47
C ALA A 251 10.84 -10.18 -6.67
N MET A 252 10.42 -11.02 -7.61
CA MET A 252 11.12 -11.23 -8.88
C MET A 252 11.18 -9.93 -9.69
N SER A 253 10.07 -9.18 -9.82
CA SER A 253 10.08 -7.87 -10.47
C SER A 253 11.03 -6.88 -9.78
N ALA A 254 11.08 -6.87 -8.44
CA ALA A 254 11.98 -6.01 -7.67
C ALA A 254 13.46 -6.39 -7.88
N PHE A 255 13.78 -7.68 -7.93
CA PHE A 255 15.11 -8.19 -8.29
C PHE A 255 15.52 -7.71 -9.69
N LEU A 256 14.64 -7.88 -10.69
CA LEU A 256 14.87 -7.38 -12.05
C LEU A 256 15.05 -5.85 -12.08
N ALA A 257 14.26 -5.11 -11.30
CA ALA A 257 14.37 -3.66 -11.20
C ALA A 257 15.72 -3.23 -10.63
N CYS A 258 16.23 -3.94 -9.62
CA CYS A 258 17.53 -3.66 -8.98
C CYS A 258 18.68 -3.71 -10.00
N HIS A 259 18.68 -4.74 -10.86
CA HIS A 259 19.74 -4.98 -11.84
C HIS A 259 19.44 -4.42 -13.25
N ALA A 260 18.32 -3.73 -13.44
CA ALA A 260 17.99 -3.13 -14.73
C ALA A 260 19.05 -2.08 -15.14
N THR A 261 19.45 -2.12 -16.40
CA THR A 261 20.38 -1.17 -17.02
C THR A 261 19.63 -0.27 -18.03
N GLU A 262 20.27 0.78 -18.53
CA GLU A 262 19.70 1.63 -19.58
C GLU A 262 19.38 0.83 -20.87
N LYS A 263 20.23 -0.17 -21.17
CA LYS A 263 20.08 -1.04 -22.33
C LYS A 263 18.91 -2.02 -22.14
N GLY A 264 18.60 -2.42 -20.91
CA GLY A 264 17.51 -3.31 -20.58
C GLY A 264 17.92 -4.32 -19.50
N HIS A 265 17.45 -5.56 -19.66
CA HIS A 265 17.92 -6.69 -18.85
C HIS A 265 19.29 -7.14 -19.33
N ASP A 266 20.24 -7.26 -18.40
CA ASP A 266 21.50 -7.96 -18.64
C ASP A 266 21.36 -9.38 -18.11
N ARG A 267 21.11 -10.33 -19.01
CA ARG A 267 20.86 -11.73 -18.63
C ARG A 267 22.06 -12.35 -17.92
N ALA A 268 23.28 -12.07 -18.35
CA ALA A 268 24.48 -12.64 -17.75
C ALA A 268 24.61 -12.20 -16.29
N LEU A 269 24.45 -10.89 -16.03
CA LEU A 269 24.44 -10.35 -14.68
C LEU A 269 23.30 -10.92 -13.82
N LEU A 270 22.09 -11.05 -14.39
CA LEU A 270 20.95 -11.60 -13.67
C LEU A 270 21.18 -13.05 -13.24
N LEU A 271 21.77 -13.87 -14.10
CA LEU A 271 22.10 -15.27 -13.78
C LEU A 271 23.23 -15.35 -12.74
N GLU A 272 24.26 -14.52 -12.86
CA GLU A 272 25.35 -14.43 -11.88
C GLU A 272 24.82 -14.06 -10.48
N LYS A 273 23.97 -13.03 -10.42
CA LYS A 273 23.41 -12.53 -9.15
C LYS A 273 22.31 -13.42 -8.58
N TRP A 274 21.71 -14.30 -9.40
CA TRP A 274 20.59 -15.13 -8.98
C TRP A 274 20.94 -16.06 -7.82
N THR A 275 22.12 -16.68 -7.79
CA THR A 275 22.49 -17.62 -6.73
C THR A 275 22.43 -16.97 -5.33
N THR A 276 22.91 -15.73 -5.21
CA THR A 276 22.84 -14.98 -3.95
C THR A 276 21.42 -14.51 -3.66
N ALA A 277 20.71 -14.04 -4.70
CA ALA A 277 19.32 -13.60 -4.58
C ALA A 277 18.38 -14.73 -4.14
N GLU A 278 18.54 -15.94 -4.67
CA GLU A 278 17.72 -17.11 -4.34
C GLU A 278 17.86 -17.48 -2.87
N ALA A 279 19.08 -17.49 -2.33
CA ALA A 279 19.32 -17.75 -0.91
C ALA A 279 18.63 -16.70 -0.02
N LEU A 280 18.79 -15.41 -0.35
CA LEU A 280 18.16 -14.31 0.39
C LEU A 280 16.62 -14.39 0.33
N LEU A 281 16.07 -14.62 -0.86
CA LEU A 281 14.62 -14.71 -1.08
C LEU A 281 14.04 -15.94 -0.39
N SER A 282 14.75 -17.07 -0.36
CA SER A 282 14.35 -18.27 0.36
C SER A 282 14.31 -18.04 1.86
N GLY A 283 15.36 -17.42 2.42
CA GLY A 283 15.41 -17.03 3.83
C GLY A 283 14.31 -16.05 4.24
N SER A 284 13.82 -15.24 3.29
CA SER A 284 12.72 -14.28 3.49
C SER A 284 11.33 -14.87 3.22
N GLY A 285 11.22 -16.16 2.85
CA GLY A 285 9.97 -16.81 2.48
C GLY A 285 9.37 -16.33 1.15
N LEU A 286 10.17 -15.65 0.33
CA LEU A 286 9.81 -15.14 -1.01
C LEU A 286 10.27 -16.06 -2.14
N CYS A 287 10.97 -17.14 -1.82
CA CYS A 287 11.30 -18.24 -2.73
C CYS A 287 10.98 -19.57 -2.04
N ARG A 288 10.52 -20.56 -2.80
CA ARG A 288 10.20 -21.91 -2.34
C ARG A 288 10.45 -22.92 -3.44
N HIS A 289 10.73 -24.17 -3.07
CA HIS A 289 10.91 -25.26 -4.04
C HIS A 289 9.68 -26.16 -4.03
N GLU A 290 9.08 -26.36 -5.21
CA GLU A 290 8.01 -27.32 -5.45
C GLU A 290 8.42 -28.23 -6.61
N PRO A 291 8.39 -29.57 -6.46
CA PRO A 291 8.67 -30.50 -7.56
C PRO A 291 7.79 -30.18 -8.77
N CYS A 292 8.34 -30.27 -9.98
CA CYS A 292 7.52 -30.20 -11.18
C CYS A 292 6.65 -31.46 -11.21
N SER A 293 5.33 -31.29 -11.03
CA SER A 293 4.39 -32.36 -11.33
C SER A 293 4.17 -32.33 -12.83
N ASP A 294 5.03 -33.01 -13.59
CA ASP A 294 4.74 -33.26 -15.00
C ASP A 294 3.52 -34.19 -15.06
N PRO A 295 2.43 -33.84 -15.76
CA PRO A 295 1.33 -34.75 -16.00
C PRO A 295 1.71 -35.66 -17.16
N GLU A 296 2.75 -36.48 -16.99
CA GLU A 296 3.04 -37.69 -17.78
C GLU A 296 4.39 -38.26 -17.30
N VAL A 297 4.33 -39.33 -16.50
CA VAL A 297 5.16 -40.55 -16.59
C VAL A 297 4.76 -41.47 -15.42
N SER A 298 4.11 -42.57 -15.80
CA SER A 298 3.92 -43.85 -15.10
C SER A 298 4.01 -43.88 -13.56
N LYS A 299 2.83 -43.98 -12.94
CA LYS A 299 2.68 -44.86 -11.77
C LYS A 299 2.83 -46.29 -12.28
N ASP A 300 4.03 -46.85 -12.21
CA ASP A 300 4.26 -48.29 -12.14
C ASP A 300 5.75 -48.52 -11.80
N ALA A 301 6.01 -48.78 -10.52
CA ALA A 301 7.14 -49.56 -9.98
C ALA A 301 7.53 -49.04 -8.58
N SER A 302 6.90 -49.59 -7.56
CA SER A 302 7.57 -50.06 -6.33
C SER A 302 6.53 -50.69 -5.43
N GLY A 303 6.15 -51.91 -5.79
CA GLY A 303 5.59 -52.84 -4.82
C GLY A 303 6.67 -53.21 -3.81
N LEU A 304 6.55 -52.71 -2.59
CA LEU A 304 7.21 -53.25 -1.41
C LEU A 304 6.14 -53.47 -0.33
N THR A 305 5.64 -54.70 -0.36
CA THR A 305 5.23 -55.54 0.78
C THR A 305 4.88 -54.84 2.09
N LYS A 306 3.57 -54.78 2.40
CA LYS A 306 3.08 -54.74 3.78
C LYS A 306 2.99 -56.18 4.30
N PRO A 307 3.57 -56.54 5.46
CA PRO A 307 3.24 -57.81 6.10
C PRO A 307 1.85 -57.72 6.73
N ASN A 308 1.10 -58.80 6.58
CA ASN A 308 -0.26 -58.98 7.07
C ASN A 308 -0.21 -59.86 8.33
N CYS A 309 -0.75 -59.38 9.45
CA CYS A 309 -1.12 -60.14 10.65
C CYS A 309 -1.86 -59.14 11.57
N GLY A 310 -2.98 -59.37 12.24
CA GLY A 310 -3.82 -60.51 12.51
C GLY A 310 -4.98 -59.99 13.40
N SER A 311 -6.03 -60.79 13.52
CA SER A 311 -7.40 -60.46 13.97
C SER A 311 -7.63 -59.82 15.35
N LYS A 312 -8.81 -59.18 15.45
CA LYS A 312 -9.58 -58.82 16.66
C LYS A 312 -9.57 -59.90 17.76
N ALA A 313 -9.26 -59.51 19.00
CA ALA A 313 -10.02 -59.81 20.23
C ALA A 313 -9.41 -59.11 21.46
N GLU A 314 -10.27 -58.77 22.43
CA GLU A 314 -10.00 -58.33 23.82
C GLU A 314 -9.71 -56.83 24.04
N ARG A 315 -10.75 -56.03 24.34
CA ARG A 315 -11.34 -55.73 25.68
C ARG A 315 -10.60 -54.55 26.34
N GLU A 316 -11.17 -53.34 26.27
CA GLU A 316 -12.08 -52.73 27.26
C GLU A 316 -11.48 -52.54 28.66
N TYR A 317 -11.51 -51.27 29.11
CA TYR A 317 -11.46 -50.65 30.46
C TYR A 317 -10.62 -49.35 30.32
N MET A 318 -11.07 -48.12 30.58
CA MET A 318 -12.27 -47.62 31.22
C MET A 318 -12.37 -46.09 30.96
N VAL A 319 -13.51 -45.63 30.41
CA VAL A 319 -14.32 -44.43 30.74
C VAL A 319 -13.60 -43.24 31.43
N SER A 320 -13.59 -42.02 30.89
CA SER A 320 -14.72 -41.07 31.02
C SER A 320 -14.56 -39.80 30.15
N SER A 321 -15.59 -39.53 29.34
CA SER A 321 -15.99 -38.21 28.80
C SER A 321 -17.10 -37.62 29.72
N PRO A 322 -17.57 -36.36 29.58
CA PRO A 322 -18.42 -35.93 28.44
C PRO A 322 -17.97 -34.57 27.83
N PHE A 323 -18.03 -34.37 26.51
CA PHE A 323 -19.20 -33.98 25.67
C PHE A 323 -19.82 -32.62 26.09
N ALA A 324 -20.16 -31.69 25.19
CA ALA A 324 -20.86 -31.93 23.94
C ALA A 324 -20.65 -30.86 22.85
N SER A 325 -20.57 -31.35 21.62
CA SER A 325 -21.03 -30.70 20.38
C SER A 325 -22.46 -31.17 20.09
N VAL A 326 -23.31 -30.31 19.54
CA VAL A 326 -24.55 -30.71 18.87
C VAL A 326 -24.47 -30.31 17.40
N ARG A 327 -24.69 -31.31 16.53
CA ARG A 327 -24.89 -31.23 15.09
C ARG A 327 -26.28 -31.77 14.76
N GLY A 328 -26.84 -31.29 13.64
CA GLY A 328 -27.82 -32.01 12.81
C GLY A 328 -29.09 -31.20 12.51
N ILE A 329 -29.78 -31.28 11.36
CA ILE A 329 -29.75 -32.17 10.18
C ILE A 329 -30.48 -31.44 9.01
N PHE A 330 -30.34 -32.01 7.82
CA PHE A 330 -30.67 -31.69 6.43
C PHE A 330 -32.16 -31.89 6.01
N TRP A 331 -32.66 -31.12 5.00
CA TRP A 331 -33.25 -31.54 3.70
C TRP A 331 -34.12 -30.42 3.06
N GLY A 332 -34.23 -30.46 1.73
CA GLY A 332 -34.51 -29.33 0.83
C GLY A 332 -35.97 -28.98 0.55
N THR A 333 -36.15 -27.92 -0.25
CA THR A 333 -37.13 -27.79 -1.36
C THR A 333 -37.00 -26.39 -1.99
N THR A 334 -36.90 -26.35 -3.32
CA THR A 334 -37.08 -25.14 -4.16
C THR A 334 -38.55 -24.78 -4.29
N PRO A 335 -38.89 -23.48 -4.43
CA PRO A 335 -39.75 -23.08 -5.55
C PRO A 335 -39.32 -21.77 -6.25
N PRO A 336 -39.92 -21.45 -7.42
CA PRO A 336 -39.43 -20.50 -8.41
C PRO A 336 -40.01 -19.08 -8.22
N GLY A 337 -39.35 -18.08 -8.80
CA GLY A 337 -39.92 -16.74 -8.87
C GLY A 337 -38.90 -15.68 -9.26
N GLY A 338 -38.88 -15.34 -10.55
CA GLY A 338 -38.06 -14.25 -11.07
C GLY A 338 -38.49 -12.90 -10.52
N ARG A 339 -37.52 -12.09 -10.08
CA ARG A 339 -37.55 -10.63 -10.19
C ARG A 339 -36.17 -10.13 -10.57
N ALA A 340 -36.11 -9.45 -11.69
CA ALA A 340 -34.94 -8.73 -12.17
C ALA A 340 -34.50 -7.70 -11.13
N HIS A 341 -33.34 -7.90 -10.52
CA HIS A 341 -32.67 -6.86 -9.76
C HIS A 341 -31.96 -5.93 -10.74
N ALA A 342 -32.62 -4.81 -11.03
CA ALA A 342 -32.04 -3.67 -11.71
C ALA A 342 -30.70 -3.28 -11.04
N ARG A 343 -29.65 -3.15 -11.88
CA ARG A 343 -28.36 -2.58 -11.48
C ARG A 343 -28.62 -1.19 -10.86
N PRO A 344 -28.05 -0.86 -9.70
CA PRO A 344 -28.07 0.52 -9.24
C PRO A 344 -27.31 1.37 -10.26
N PRO A 345 -27.82 2.55 -10.65
CA PRO A 345 -27.19 3.38 -11.66
C PRO A 345 -25.80 3.82 -11.19
N SER A 346 -24.92 3.93 -12.17
CA SER A 346 -23.58 4.48 -12.06
C SER A 346 -23.57 5.73 -11.17
N ASN A 347 -22.85 5.63 -10.07
CA ASN A 347 -22.53 6.77 -9.21
C ASN A 347 -21.66 7.74 -10.02
N THR A 348 -22.29 8.64 -10.79
CA THR A 348 -21.67 9.84 -11.35
C THR A 348 -21.48 10.85 -10.22
N TRP A 349 -20.64 10.50 -9.26
CA TRP A 349 -19.99 11.52 -8.47
C TRP A 349 -19.02 12.24 -9.41
N ARG A 350 -19.47 13.40 -9.92
CA ARG A 350 -18.55 14.53 -10.08
C ARG A 350 -17.89 14.71 -8.73
N SER A 351 -16.71 14.10 -8.59
CA SER A 351 -15.71 14.65 -7.71
C SER A 351 -15.69 16.14 -8.03
N HIS A 352 -16.00 16.96 -7.04
CA HIS A 352 -15.38 18.26 -7.04
C HIS A 352 -13.90 17.92 -6.97
N THR A 353 -13.28 17.79 -8.13
CA THR A 353 -11.90 18.21 -8.32
C THR A 353 -11.85 19.55 -7.63
N THR A 354 -11.26 19.58 -6.45
CA THR A 354 -10.54 20.74 -6.02
C THR A 354 -9.61 21.01 -7.19
N LYS A 355 -10.02 21.93 -8.08
CA LYS A 355 -9.05 22.66 -8.88
C LYS A 355 -8.08 23.17 -7.83
N PHE A 356 -6.91 22.59 -7.78
CA PHE A 356 -5.76 23.29 -7.27
C PHE A 356 -5.70 24.54 -8.14
N VAL A 357 -6.27 25.62 -7.61
CA VAL A 357 -5.88 26.95 -8.02
C VAL A 357 -4.38 26.94 -7.79
N LYS A 358 -3.61 27.05 -8.88
CA LYS A 358 -2.23 27.55 -8.79
C LYS A 358 -2.33 28.82 -7.97
N SER A 359 -1.91 28.76 -6.71
CA SER A 359 -1.57 29.99 -6.03
C SER A 359 -0.32 30.47 -6.73
N ASP A 360 -0.45 31.52 -7.52
CA ASP A 360 0.65 32.33 -8.00
C ASP A 360 1.35 32.94 -6.78
N TYR A 361 2.23 32.17 -6.15
CA TYR A 361 3.29 32.67 -5.29
C TYR A 361 4.53 31.84 -5.57
N GLY A 362 5.58 32.58 -5.91
CA GLY A 362 6.75 32.12 -6.61
C GLY A 362 7.47 30.93 -5.97
N ILE A 363 8.14 30.24 -6.87
CA ILE A 363 9.25 29.34 -6.64
C ILE A 363 10.24 30.01 -5.68
N GLU A 364 10.40 29.47 -4.49
CA GLU A 364 11.69 29.46 -3.82
C GLU A 364 11.95 28.06 -3.27
N LYS A 365 13.04 27.48 -3.78
CA LYS A 365 13.62 26.19 -3.39
C LYS A 365 13.75 26.15 -1.87
N ALA A 366 12.94 25.31 -1.23
CA ALA A 366 13.18 24.90 0.15
C ALA A 366 13.84 23.52 0.11
N PHE A 367 15.17 23.51 0.14
CA PHE A 367 15.94 22.37 0.59
C PHE A 367 15.41 21.97 1.99
N ILE A 368 15.05 20.69 2.15
CA ILE A 368 14.68 20.10 3.45
C ILE A 368 15.82 19.22 3.91
#